data_AF-A0A7W6WCM3-F1
#
_entry.id   AF-A0A7W6WCM3-F1
#
_cell.length_a   1.000
_cell.length_b   1.000
_cell.length_c   1.000
_cell.angle_alpha   90.00
_cell.angle_beta   90.00
_cell.angle_gamma   90.00
#
_symmetry.space_group_name_H-M   'P 1'
#
loop_
_entity.id
_entity.type
_entity.pdbx_description
1 polymer ?
#
loop_
_entity_poly.entity_id
_entity_poly.type
_entity_poly.pdbx_seq_one_letter_code
_entity_poly.pdbx_strand_id
1 'polypeptide(L)' 'MRFLVYTKSIAELDYDEETRVLTIIYRDGQLRSVPHVDPKIMMKMVAQLPPERSLYLMQAAI' A
#
# COMPACT_ATOMS: atom_id res chain seq x y z
N MET A 1 -3.37 5.32 -6.93
CA MET A 1 -3.52 3.86 -6.88
C MET A 1 -3.68 3.44 -5.43
N ARG A 2 -4.73 2.68 -5.08
CA ARG A 2 -5.01 2.27 -3.71
C ARG A 2 -4.85 0.77 -3.53
N PHE A 3 -4.19 0.38 -2.45
CA PHE A 3 -3.95 -1.01 -2.08
C PHE A 3 -4.43 -1.24 -0.65
N LEU A 4 -5.49 -2.04 -0.51
CA LEU A 4 -5.94 -2.50 0.80
C LEU A 4 -4.98 -3.57 1.31
N VAL A 5 -4.44 -3.33 2.51
CA VAL A 5 -3.45 -4.21 3.15
C VAL A 5 -3.99 -4.69 4.49
N TYR A 6 -3.97 -6.00 4.70
CA TYR A 6 -4.43 -6.65 5.91
C TYR A 6 -3.23 -6.93 6.84
N THR A 7 -2.66 -5.86 7.37
CA THR A 7 -1.58 -5.94 8.37
C THR A 7 -2.09 -5.61 9.77
N LYS A 8 -1.29 -5.79 10.82
CA LYS A 8 -1.72 -5.43 12.19
C LYS A 8 -1.95 -3.93 12.37
N SER A 9 -1.18 -3.07 11.70
CA SER A 9 -1.17 -1.62 11.94
C SER A 9 -1.63 -0.79 10.74
N ILE A 10 -1.34 -1.23 9.52
CA ILE A 10 -1.70 -0.53 8.28
C ILE A 10 -3.00 -1.10 7.74
N ALA A 11 -3.91 -0.22 7.35
CA ALA A 11 -5.19 -0.53 6.70
C ALA A 11 -5.08 -0.40 5.16
N GLU A 12 -4.44 0.67 4.69
CA GLU A 12 -4.39 1.00 3.27
C GLU A 12 -3.10 1.74 2.90
N LEU A 13 -2.67 1.54 1.66
CA LEU A 13 -1.63 2.32 1.00
C LEU A 13 -2.26 3.04 -0.20
N ASP A 14 -2.23 4.36 -0.20
CA ASP A 14 -2.66 5.19 -1.33
C ASP A 14 -1.44 5.85 -1.96
N TYR A 15 -1.19 5.59 -3.24
CA TYR A 15 -0.07 6.14 -3.98
C TYR A 15 -0.56 7.04 -5.10
N ASP A 16 -0.18 8.31 -5.03
CA ASP A 16 -0.46 9.29 -6.07
C ASP A 16 0.70 9.29 -7.08
N GLU A 17 0.41 8.90 -8.33
CA GLU A 17 1.44 8.78 -9.36
C GLU A 17 1.93 10.14 -9.89
N GLU A 18 1.07 11.16 -9.87
CA GLU A 18 1.39 12.51 -10.37
C GLU A 18 2.36 13.21 -9.42
N THR A 19 2.08 13.12 -8.11
CA THR A 19 2.86 13.77 -7.06
C THR A 19 3.95 12.86 -6.48
N ARG A 20 3.93 11.56 -6.82
CA ARG A 20 4.81 10.51 -6.28
C ARG A 20 4.79 10.44 -4.75
N VAL A 21 3.61 10.64 -4.17
CA VAL A 21 3.39 10.59 -2.72
C VAL A 21 2.71 9.27 -2.35
N LEU A 22 3.31 8.55 -1.41
CA LEU A 22 2.71 7.40 -0.76
C LEU A 22 2.08 7.84 0.56
N THR A 23 0.78 7.65 0.70
CA THR A 23 0.05 7.83 1.95
C THR A 23 -0.24 6.48 2.58
N ILE A 24 0.27 6.29 3.78
CA ILE A 24 0.04 5.12 4.62
C ILE A 24 -1.12 5.46 5.55
N ILE A 25 -2.21 4.69 5.46
CA ILE A 25 -3.39 4.83 6.30
C ILE A 25 -3.33 3.71 7.34
N TYR A 26 -3.17 4.08 8.60
CA TYR A 26 -3.14 3.15 9.72
C TYR A 26 -4.55 2.81 10.20
N ARG A 27 -4.70 1.65 10.86
CA ARG A 27 -5.98 1.17 11.39
C ARG A 27 -6.54 2.02 12.53
N ASP A 28 -5.68 2.78 13.20
CA ASP A 28 -6.07 3.77 14.21
C ASP A 28 -6.53 5.10 13.61
N GLY A 29 -6.56 5.21 12.27
CA GLY A 29 -6.93 6.41 11.54
C GLY A 29 -5.78 7.40 11.34
N GLN A 30 -4.57 7.11 11.83
CA GLN A 30 -3.41 7.94 11.54
C GLN A 30 -3.04 7.86 10.06
N LEU A 31 -2.51 8.96 9.55
CA LEU A 31 -2.06 9.10 8.18
C LEU A 31 -0.59 9.50 8.18
N ARG A 32 0.21 8.83 7.35
CA ARG A 32 1.60 9.22 7.11
C ARG A 32 1.87 9.32 5.63
N SER A 33 2.21 10.51 5.17
CA SER A 33 2.63 10.75 3.79
C SER A 33 4.15 10.67 3.65
N VAL A 34 4.59 9.99 2.61
CA VAL A 34 6.00 9.81 2.24
C VAL A 34 6.15 10.32 0.81
N PRO A 35 6.79 11.49 0.60
CA PRO A 35 6.97 12.04 -0.73
C PRO A 35 8.12 11.35 -1.49
N HIS A 36 8.13 11.53 -2.81
CA HIS A 36 9.18 11.05 -3.72
C HIS A 36 9.41 9.54 -3.67
N VAL A 37 8.35 8.76 -3.43
CA VAL A 37 8.44 7.30 -3.43
C VAL A 37 8.54 6.81 -4.86
N ASP A 38 9.56 6.00 -5.15
CA ASP A 38 9.65 5.31 -6.43
C ASP A 38 8.55 4.22 -6.50
N PRO A 39 7.72 4.20 -7.55
CA PRO A 39 6.62 3.25 -7.66
C PRO A 39 7.08 1.79 -7.66
N LYS A 40 8.31 1.49 -8.12
CA LYS A 40 8.88 0.13 -8.02
C LYS A 40 9.13 -0.28 -6.58
N ILE A 41 9.54 0.66 -5.72
CA ILE A 41 9.76 0.37 -4.29
C ILE A 41 8.40 0.08 -3.64
N MET A 42 7.38 0.89 -3.93
CA MET A 42 6.01 0.62 -3.46
C MET A 42 5.52 -0.76 -3.92
N MET A 43 5.66 -1.08 -5.21
CA MET A 43 5.25 -2.39 -5.73
C MET A 43 6.01 -3.54 -5.09
N LYS A 44 7.32 -3.38 -4.80
CA LYS A 44 8.08 -4.37 -4.03
C LYS A 44 7.56 -4.53 -2.60
N MET A 45 7.12 -3.46 -1.94
CA MET A 45 6.50 -3.57 -0.61
C MET A 45 5.19 -4.33 -0.67
N VAL A 46 4.33 -4.02 -1.65
CA VAL A 46 3.05 -4.71 -1.86
C VAL A 46 3.29 -6.19 -2.17
N ALA A 47 4.20 -6.52 -3.09
CA ALA A 47 4.51 -7.90 -3.49
C ALA A 47 5.15 -8.76 -2.39
N GLN A 48 5.77 -8.14 -1.37
CA GLN A 48 6.31 -8.85 -0.21
C GLN A 48 5.26 -9.16 0.85
N LEU A 49 4.05 -8.60 0.74
CA LEU A 49 2.95 -8.98 1.62
C LEU A 49 2.50 -10.40 1.27
N PRO A 50 2.23 -11.26 2.26
CA PRO A 50 1.55 -12.52 2.01
C PRO A 50 0.29 -12.27 1.19
N PRO A 51 -0.05 -13.13 0.20
CA PRO A 51 -1.25 -12.95 -0.62
C PRO A 51 -2.50 -12.82 0.24
N GLU A 52 -2.56 -13.57 1.35
CA GLU A 52 -3.64 -13.52 2.34
C GLU A 52 -3.83 -12.13 2.99
N ARG A 53 -2.81 -11.26 2.87
CA ARG A 53 -2.73 -9.95 3.51
C ARG A 53 -2.80 -8.78 2.53
N SER A 54 -3.02 -9.04 1.25
CA SER A 54 -3.23 -7.97 0.28
C SER A 54 -4.41 -8.35 -0.61
N LEU A 55 -5.50 -7.57 -0.51
CA LEU A 55 -6.69 -7.80 -1.34
C LEU A 55 -6.34 -7.68 -2.84
N TYR A 56 -5.37 -6.80 -3.15
CA TYR A 56 -4.82 -6.63 -4.48
C TYR A 56 -4.07 -7.89 -4.97
N LEU A 57 -3.24 -8.51 -4.13
CA LEU A 57 -2.56 -9.77 -4.52
C LEU A 57 -3.53 -10.95 -4.61
N MET A 58 -4.56 -11.00 -3.76
CA MET A 58 -5.63 -12.00 -3.92
C MET A 58 -6.36 -11.85 -5.26
N GLN A 59 -6.65 -10.62 -5.69
CA GLN A 59 -7.32 -10.35 -6.97
C GLN A 59 -6.42 -10.61 -8.18
N ALA A 60 -5.10 -10.36 -8.06
CA ALA A 60 -4.14 -10.56 -9.14
C ALA A 60 -3.70 -12.03 -9.32
N ALA A 61 -4.05 -12.92 -8.39
CA ALA A 61 -3.73 -14.35 -8.43
C ALA A 61 -4.84 -15.22 -9.06
N ILE A 62 -5.90 -14.59 -9.59
CA ILE A 62 -7.04 -15.24 -10.26
C ILE A 62 -6.90 -15.10 -11.77
#